data_AF-A0A8C6YIV7-F1
#
_entry.id   AF-A0A8C6YIV7-F1
#
_cell.length_a   1.000
_cell.length_b   1.000
_cell.length_c   1.000
_cell.angle_alpha   90.00
_cell.angle_beta   90.00
_cell.angle_gamma   90.00
#
_symmetry.space_group_name_H-M   'P 1'
#
loop_
_entity.id
_entity.type
_entity.pdbx_description
1 polymer ?
#
loop_
_entity_poly.entity_id
_entity_poly.type
_entity_poly.pdbx_seq_one_letter_code
_entity_poly.pdbx_strand_id
1 'polypeptide(L)'
;MLQKDLSEKDELLQKYEKEQRERNDSHLELQSEQEKLFQKLGYAEKRLHEEQCVTENLRKELEEQTKKYSVLVDEHGRCGGELASNREELKAKEQKHLDMENTIADFQKRLQEKEMVSQSLEEKIRELENNLVKEKEVHKTEMEDRSSKYEENLRSLQQQLDERSDRLKSFEGNAEEKAQSDLELQKLLAETQAQQKDLQTKLEETEREKQKLRKDVNNLQKDLRTLRKEHQQELDIVKKESLEEMEEKIRCEQEDIELKHNSTLKQLMREFNTQLAQKDRELETAVKETISKAQEVETELIENHHIETTQLHKKIAEKDDDLKRTVKKYEEILEAREEEMTAKVHELQAQLEELQQELKRRTAEAQLAQKTTLVNDSKLKEQEFKEQIHVLEDRLKSYEKNMYVTAVGTPYRDGNLCHTDVSLFGEPTEFEYLRKVLFEYMMGRETKTMAKVITTVLKFPADQTQKILEREDARPLVCCISKLSLCRTLVCNNKILET
;
A
#
# COMPACT_ATOMS: atom_id res chain seq x y z
N MET A 1 84.52 7.78 78.37
CA MET A 1 83.06 7.59 78.23
C MET A 1 82.57 8.07 76.86
N LEU A 2 82.84 9.31 76.44
CA LEU A 2 82.40 9.86 75.14
C LEU A 2 82.80 9.09 73.86
N GLN A 3 83.98 8.44 73.83
CA GLN A 3 84.45 7.75 72.62
C GLN A 3 83.75 6.40 72.35
N LYS A 4 83.17 5.79 73.40
CA LYS A 4 82.40 4.55 73.29
C LYS A 4 80.98 4.82 72.79
N ASP A 5 80.35 5.88 73.29
CA ASP A 5 79.03 6.34 72.83
C ASP A 5 79.01 6.78 71.36
N LEU A 6 80.11 7.35 70.86
CA LEU A 6 80.23 7.71 69.44
C LEU A 6 80.31 6.46 68.55
N SER A 7 81.10 5.46 68.94
CA SER A 7 81.21 4.18 68.20
C SER A 7 79.88 3.42 68.18
N GLU A 8 79.15 3.40 69.30
CA GLU A 8 77.82 2.76 69.38
C GLU A 8 76.77 3.49 68.52
N LYS A 9 76.84 4.82 68.42
CA LYS A 9 75.98 5.60 67.51
C LYS A 9 76.32 5.38 66.04
N ASP A 10 77.60 5.27 65.68
CA ASP A 10 78.03 4.97 64.31
C ASP A 10 77.59 3.55 63.89
N GLU A 11 77.67 2.56 64.78
CA GLU A 11 77.15 1.21 64.52
C GLU A 11 75.62 1.20 64.33
N LEU A 12 74.87 1.97 65.12
CA LEU A 12 73.42 2.12 64.94
C LEU A 12 73.08 2.83 63.63
N LEU A 13 73.86 3.84 63.23
CA LEU A 13 73.68 4.55 61.96
C LEU A 13 73.92 3.61 60.78
N GLN A 14 74.98 2.80 60.81
CA GLN A 14 75.26 1.80 59.77
C GLN A 14 74.18 0.73 59.69
N LYS A 15 73.62 0.27 60.81
CA LYS A 15 72.47 -0.65 60.81
C LYS A 15 71.25 -0.02 60.16
N TYR A 16 70.93 1.22 60.53
CA TYR A 16 69.81 1.96 59.95
C TYR A 16 69.99 2.22 58.44
N GLU A 17 71.19 2.59 58.00
CA GLU A 17 71.51 2.76 56.58
C GLU A 17 71.41 1.45 55.79
N LYS A 18 71.84 0.34 56.40
CA LYS A 18 71.70 -1.00 55.82
C LYS A 18 70.23 -1.42 55.70
N GLU A 19 69.45 -1.23 56.75
CA GLU A 19 68.00 -1.50 56.75
C GLU A 19 67.25 -0.62 55.74
N GLN A 20 67.62 0.66 55.60
CA GLN A 20 67.06 1.56 54.59
C GLN A 20 67.42 1.11 53.18
N ARG A 21 68.64 0.64 52.96
CA ARG A 21 69.05 0.10 51.65
C ARG A 21 68.28 -1.17 51.32
N GLU A 22 68.18 -2.13 52.24
CA GLU A 22 67.41 -3.37 52.07
C GLU A 22 65.91 -3.09 51.83
N ARG A 23 65.34 -2.09 52.52
CA ARG A 23 63.97 -1.64 52.29
C ARG A 23 63.77 -1.03 50.91
N ASN A 24 64.71 -0.21 50.46
CA ASN A 24 64.66 0.40 49.13
C ASN A 24 64.84 -0.65 48.02
N ASP A 25 65.74 -1.62 48.21
CA ASP A 25 65.95 -2.73 47.29
C ASP A 25 64.69 -3.61 47.22
N SER A 26 64.06 -3.92 48.36
CA SER A 26 62.78 -4.65 48.41
C SER A 26 61.64 -3.87 47.74
N HIS A 27 61.61 -2.54 47.89
CA HIS A 27 60.62 -1.68 47.23
C HIS A 27 60.82 -1.66 45.71
N LEU A 28 62.07 -1.58 45.24
CA LEU A 28 62.40 -1.64 43.81
C LEU A 28 62.04 -3.00 43.21
N GLU A 29 62.27 -4.09 43.94
CA GLU A 29 61.89 -5.44 43.51
C GLU A 29 60.36 -5.60 43.42
N LEU A 30 59.62 -5.11 44.43
CA LEU A 30 58.16 -5.07 44.41
C LEU A 30 57.63 -4.21 43.25
N GLN A 31 58.23 -3.06 42.99
CA GLN A 31 57.87 -2.19 41.86
C GLN A 31 58.13 -2.87 40.52
N SER A 32 59.26 -3.57 40.38
CA SER A 32 59.58 -4.34 39.17
C SER A 32 58.60 -5.49 38.95
N GLU A 33 58.22 -6.22 40.01
CA GLU A 33 57.20 -7.27 39.93
C GLU A 33 55.82 -6.71 39.59
N GLN A 34 55.45 -5.56 40.16
CA GLN A 34 54.21 -4.87 39.83
C GLN A 34 54.16 -4.47 38.35
N GLU A 35 55.25 -3.95 37.79
CA GLU A 35 55.36 -3.59 36.38
C GLU A 35 55.25 -4.81 35.46
N LYS A 36 55.89 -5.94 35.81
CA LYS A 36 55.73 -7.22 35.08
C LYS A 36 54.29 -7.72 35.10
N LEU A 37 53.59 -7.59 36.23
CA LEU A 37 52.19 -7.98 36.35
C LEU A 37 51.27 -7.10 35.48
N PHE A 38 51.49 -5.78 35.46
CA PHE A 38 50.75 -4.89 34.56
C PHE A 38 50.99 -5.22 33.09
N GLN A 39 52.22 -5.54 32.71
CA GLN A 39 52.54 -5.94 31.34
C GLN A 39 51.80 -7.25 30.95
N LYS A 40 51.79 -8.25 31.85
CA LYS A 40 51.02 -9.50 31.64
C LYS A 40 49.52 -9.25 31.55
N LEU A 41 48.97 -8.37 32.39
CA LEU A 41 47.55 -8.00 32.35
C LEU A 41 47.20 -7.34 31.00
N GLY A 42 48.03 -6.40 30.53
CA GLY A 42 47.82 -5.76 29.23
C GLY A 42 47.88 -6.74 28.05
N TYR A 43 48.73 -7.78 28.11
CA TYR A 43 48.71 -8.85 27.11
C TYR A 43 47.45 -9.72 27.19
N ALA A 44 46.96 -10.02 28.40
CA ALA A 44 45.73 -10.79 28.60
C ALA A 44 44.49 -10.01 28.10
N GLU A 45 44.41 -8.71 28.37
CA GLU A 45 43.33 -7.85 27.88
C GLU A 45 43.30 -7.75 26.36
N LYS A 46 44.47 -7.62 25.71
CA LYS A 46 44.56 -7.63 24.24
C LYS A 46 44.08 -8.96 23.65
N ARG A 47 44.51 -10.09 24.22
CA ARG A 47 44.01 -11.41 23.79
C ARG A 47 42.51 -11.55 23.97
N LEU A 48 41.97 -11.12 25.11
CA LEU A 48 40.54 -11.16 25.37
C LEU A 48 39.77 -10.31 24.35
N HIS A 49 40.29 -9.13 24.00
CA HIS A 49 39.68 -8.27 22.99
C HIS A 49 39.71 -8.90 21.59
N GLU A 50 40.82 -9.53 21.22
CA GLU A 50 40.95 -10.29 19.96
C GLU A 50 39.95 -11.45 19.92
N GLU A 51 39.84 -12.23 21.00
CA GLU A 51 38.87 -13.33 21.13
C GLU A 51 37.42 -12.85 21.04
N GLN A 52 37.10 -11.71 21.66
CA GLN A 52 35.78 -11.08 21.55
C GLN A 52 35.47 -10.66 20.11
N CYS A 53 36.44 -10.09 19.40
CA CYS A 53 36.28 -9.70 18.00
C CYS A 53 36.02 -10.92 17.09
N VAL A 54 36.78 -12.01 17.28
CA VAL A 54 36.57 -13.27 16.55
C VAL A 54 35.19 -13.86 16.85
N THR A 55 34.76 -13.85 18.12
CA THR A 55 33.45 -14.36 18.53
C THR A 55 32.31 -13.57 17.90
N GLU A 56 32.41 -12.25 17.87
CA GLU A 56 31.41 -11.38 17.25
C GLU A 56 31.34 -11.60 15.72
N ASN A 57 32.48 -11.80 15.06
CA ASN A 57 32.50 -12.12 13.62
C ASN A 57 31.84 -13.47 13.33
N LEU A 58 32.15 -14.52 14.11
CA LEU A 58 31.51 -15.82 13.98
C LEU A 58 30.00 -15.76 14.23
N ARG A 59 29.57 -14.93 15.18
CA ARG A 59 28.14 -14.71 15.46
C ARG A 59 27.42 -14.08 14.27
N LYS A 60 28.03 -13.08 13.62
CA LYS A 60 27.49 -12.44 12.41
C LYS A 60 27.39 -13.45 11.26
N GLU A 61 28.43 -14.25 11.05
CA GLU A 61 28.42 -15.27 10.00
C GLU A 61 27.33 -16.34 10.25
N LEU A 62 27.14 -16.77 11.50
CA LEU A 62 26.05 -17.68 11.86
C LEU A 62 24.67 -17.05 11.59
N GLU A 63 24.49 -15.77 11.90
CA GLU A 63 23.26 -15.03 11.63
C GLU A 63 23.00 -14.91 10.12
N GLU A 64 24.03 -14.62 9.32
CA GLU A 64 23.93 -14.60 7.86
C GLU A 64 23.58 -15.97 7.28
N GLN A 65 24.19 -17.05 7.78
CA GLN A 65 23.83 -18.41 7.37
C GLN A 65 22.39 -18.74 7.76
N THR A 66 21.95 -18.37 8.96
CA THR A 66 20.57 -18.57 9.41
C THR A 66 19.59 -17.84 8.50
N LYS A 67 19.89 -16.59 8.10
CA LYS A 67 19.09 -15.84 7.14
C LYS A 67 19.02 -16.54 5.78
N LYS A 68 20.15 -17.04 5.26
CA LYS A 68 20.18 -17.80 4.00
C LYS A 68 19.31 -19.05 4.06
N TYR A 69 19.39 -19.82 5.13
CA TYR A 69 18.55 -21.02 5.30
C TYR A 69 17.06 -20.66 5.42
N SER A 70 16.71 -19.57 6.11
CA SER A 70 15.32 -19.11 6.19
C SER A 70 14.76 -18.78 4.80
N VAL A 71 15.52 -18.02 3.98
CA VAL A 71 15.12 -17.68 2.62
C VAL A 71 14.93 -18.94 1.76
N LEU A 72 15.84 -19.90 1.86
CA LEU A 72 15.74 -21.17 1.12
C LEU A 72 14.51 -22.00 1.55
N VAL A 73 14.17 -22.01 2.84
CA VAL A 73 12.96 -22.69 3.34
C VAL A 73 11.70 -22.00 2.82
N ASP A 74 11.66 -20.67 2.82
CA ASP A 74 10.53 -19.90 2.29
C ASP A 74 10.37 -20.10 0.77
N GLU A 75 11.48 -20.14 0.02
CA GLU A 75 11.49 -20.47 -1.40
C GLU A 75 10.99 -21.90 -1.67
N HIS A 76 11.42 -22.87 -0.87
CA HIS A 76 10.91 -24.24 -0.96
C HIS A 76 9.41 -24.34 -0.66
N GLY A 77 8.92 -23.57 0.33
CA GLY A 77 7.49 -23.48 0.64
C GLY A 77 6.68 -22.92 -0.53
N ARG A 78 7.18 -21.84 -1.18
CA ARG A 78 6.56 -21.25 -2.38
C ARG A 78 6.54 -22.23 -3.56
N CYS A 79 7.67 -22.84 -3.88
CA CYS A 79 7.74 -23.87 -4.93
C CYS A 79 6.82 -25.07 -4.63
N GLY A 80 6.68 -25.48 -3.37
CA GLY A 80 5.77 -26.55 -2.98
C GLY A 80 4.30 -26.22 -3.27
N GLY A 81 3.88 -24.97 -3.00
CA GLY A 81 2.54 -24.48 -3.32
C GLY A 81 2.27 -24.42 -4.83
N GLU A 82 3.22 -23.89 -5.61
CA GLU A 82 3.13 -23.85 -7.08
C GLU A 82 3.08 -25.27 -7.69
N LEU A 83 3.88 -26.20 -7.18
CA LEU A 83 3.84 -27.60 -7.62
C LEU A 83 2.51 -28.29 -7.28
N ALA A 84 1.92 -27.99 -6.11
CA ALA A 84 0.60 -28.50 -5.75
C ALA A 84 -0.49 -27.95 -6.68
N SER A 85 -0.49 -26.64 -6.95
CA SER A 85 -1.41 -26.00 -7.90
C SER A 85 -1.26 -26.58 -9.32
N ASN A 86 -0.02 -26.71 -9.81
CA ASN A 86 0.25 -27.30 -11.13
C ASN A 86 -0.21 -28.76 -11.22
N ARG A 87 -0.09 -29.53 -10.13
CA ARG A 87 -0.57 -30.92 -10.07
C ARG A 87 -2.09 -30.99 -10.12
N GLU A 88 -2.79 -30.07 -9.46
CA GLU A 88 -4.26 -29.99 -9.51
C GLU A 88 -4.73 -29.57 -10.91
N GLU A 89 -4.08 -28.58 -11.52
CA GLU A 89 -4.38 -28.17 -12.90
C GLU A 89 -4.13 -29.31 -13.90
N LEU A 90 -3.06 -30.09 -13.72
CA LEU A 90 -2.76 -31.25 -14.56
C LEU A 90 -3.85 -32.31 -14.44
N LYS A 91 -4.31 -32.64 -13.23
CA LYS A 91 -5.42 -33.58 -13.01
C LYS A 91 -6.72 -33.10 -13.67
N ALA A 92 -7.01 -31.80 -13.59
CA ALA A 92 -8.17 -31.21 -14.26
C ALA A 92 -8.06 -31.34 -15.79
N LYS A 93 -6.87 -31.12 -16.36
CA LYS A 93 -6.60 -31.33 -17.79
C LYS A 93 -6.73 -32.79 -18.20
N GLU A 94 -6.21 -33.73 -17.40
CA GLU A 94 -6.34 -35.17 -17.64
C GLU A 94 -7.82 -35.61 -17.64
N GLN A 95 -8.62 -35.15 -16.67
CA GLN A 95 -10.05 -35.46 -16.63
C GLN A 95 -10.77 -34.93 -17.87
N LYS A 96 -10.48 -33.68 -18.27
CA LYS A 96 -11.06 -33.10 -19.49
C LYS A 96 -10.68 -33.89 -20.74
N HIS A 97 -9.44 -34.40 -20.81
CA HIS A 97 -9.00 -35.25 -21.91
C HIS A 97 -9.80 -36.55 -21.95
N LEU A 98 -10.01 -37.19 -20.80
CA LEU A 98 -10.81 -38.41 -20.70
C LEU A 98 -12.27 -38.18 -21.13
N ASP A 99 -12.86 -37.05 -20.73
CA ASP A 99 -14.23 -36.69 -21.15
C ASP A 99 -14.32 -36.44 -22.66
N MET A 100 -13.29 -35.82 -23.25
CA MET A 100 -13.17 -35.65 -24.70
C MET A 100 -13.00 -36.98 -25.43
N GLU A 101 -12.18 -37.89 -24.92
CA GLU A 101 -12.02 -39.25 -25.47
C GLU A 101 -13.33 -40.03 -25.46
N ASN A 102 -14.09 -39.97 -24.36
CA ASN A 102 -15.41 -40.59 -24.26
C ASN A 102 -16.39 -40.00 -25.30
N THR A 103 -16.38 -38.68 -25.47
CA THR A 103 -17.22 -38.00 -26.46
C THR A 103 -16.84 -38.41 -27.90
N ILE A 104 -15.54 -38.55 -28.17
CA ILE A 104 -15.04 -39.03 -29.48
C ILE A 104 -15.48 -40.47 -29.71
N ALA A 105 -15.37 -41.35 -28.71
CA ALA A 105 -15.83 -42.73 -28.81
C ALA A 105 -17.34 -42.82 -29.10
N ASP A 106 -18.15 -41.98 -28.45
CA ASP A 106 -19.59 -41.89 -28.71
C ASP A 106 -19.88 -41.41 -30.14
N PHE A 107 -19.14 -40.41 -30.64
CA PHE A 107 -19.26 -39.96 -32.02
C PHE A 107 -18.86 -41.04 -33.04
N GLN A 108 -17.78 -41.78 -32.78
CA GLN A 108 -17.37 -42.90 -33.62
C GLN A 108 -18.43 -43.99 -33.67
N LYS A 109 -19.04 -44.34 -32.54
CA LYS A 109 -20.13 -45.31 -32.47
C LYS A 109 -21.35 -44.84 -33.28
N ARG A 110 -21.79 -43.59 -33.11
CA ARG A 110 -22.91 -43.03 -33.88
C ARG A 110 -22.62 -42.98 -35.38
N LEU A 111 -21.38 -42.72 -35.76
CA LEU A 111 -20.96 -42.74 -37.16
C LEU A 111 -21.08 -44.15 -37.76
N GLN A 112 -20.59 -45.17 -37.05
CA GLN A 112 -20.73 -46.57 -37.46
C GLN A 112 -22.20 -46.99 -37.57
N GLU A 113 -23.04 -46.61 -36.61
CA GLU A 113 -24.49 -46.88 -36.66
C GLU A 113 -25.14 -46.23 -37.90
N LYS A 114 -24.78 -44.97 -38.22
CA LYS A 114 -25.26 -44.27 -39.42
C LYS A 114 -24.78 -44.95 -40.71
N GLU A 115 -23.54 -45.44 -40.74
CA GLU A 115 -22.97 -46.13 -41.89
C GLU A 115 -23.68 -47.46 -42.14
N MET A 116 -23.96 -48.24 -41.09
CA MET A 116 -24.76 -49.49 -41.19
C MET A 116 -26.17 -49.21 -41.71
N VAL A 117 -26.82 -48.12 -41.25
CA VAL A 117 -28.14 -47.70 -41.75
C VAL A 117 -28.06 -47.30 -43.22
N SER A 118 -27.03 -46.57 -43.63
CA SER A 118 -26.82 -46.17 -45.03
C SER A 118 -26.69 -47.39 -45.93
N GLN A 119 -25.87 -48.37 -45.53
CA GLN A 119 -25.69 -49.63 -46.27
C GLN A 119 -27.01 -50.40 -46.42
N SER A 120 -27.82 -50.47 -45.34
CA SER A 120 -29.14 -51.11 -45.39
C SER A 120 -30.11 -50.39 -46.34
N LEU A 121 -30.10 -49.06 -46.37
CA LEU A 121 -30.92 -48.28 -47.30
C LEU A 121 -30.46 -48.45 -48.75
N GLU A 122 -29.15 -48.48 -49.00
CA GLU A 122 -28.60 -48.75 -50.33
C GLU A 122 -29.00 -50.13 -50.86
N GLU A 123 -28.96 -51.16 -50.01
CA GLU A 123 -29.42 -52.50 -50.38
C GLU A 123 -30.92 -52.51 -50.72
N LYS A 124 -31.73 -51.79 -49.95
CA LYS A 124 -33.18 -51.67 -50.20
C LYS A 124 -33.50 -50.89 -51.48
N ILE A 125 -32.73 -49.85 -51.81
CA ILE A 125 -32.83 -49.14 -53.09
C ILE A 125 -32.53 -50.11 -54.24
N ARG A 126 -31.44 -50.89 -54.13
CA ARG A 126 -31.06 -51.88 -55.15
C ARG A 126 -32.14 -52.95 -55.34
N GLU A 127 -32.78 -53.40 -54.26
CA GLU A 127 -33.90 -54.34 -54.33
C GLU A 127 -35.10 -53.73 -55.07
N LEU A 128 -35.48 -52.50 -54.74
CA LEU A 128 -36.57 -51.78 -55.42
C LEU A 128 -36.28 -51.55 -56.91
N GLU A 129 -35.05 -51.18 -57.26
CA GLU A 129 -34.62 -51.04 -58.65
C GLU A 129 -34.75 -52.36 -59.42
N ASN A 130 -34.32 -53.48 -58.82
CA ASN A 130 -34.46 -54.80 -59.42
C ASN A 130 -35.94 -55.21 -59.61
N ASN A 131 -36.80 -54.92 -58.63
CA ASN A 131 -38.22 -55.19 -58.74
C ASN A 131 -38.88 -54.36 -59.84
N LEU A 132 -38.53 -53.08 -59.96
CA LEU A 132 -39.01 -52.21 -61.02
C LEU A 132 -38.60 -52.71 -62.41
N VAL A 133 -37.37 -53.22 -62.57
CA VAL A 133 -36.92 -53.83 -63.84
C VAL A 133 -37.76 -55.05 -64.19
N LYS A 134 -37.98 -55.96 -63.23
CA LYS A 134 -38.81 -57.15 -63.44
C LYS A 134 -40.25 -56.77 -63.81
N GLU A 135 -40.84 -55.80 -63.14
CA GLU A 135 -42.20 -55.33 -63.44
C GLU A 135 -42.29 -54.73 -64.86
N LYS A 136 -41.29 -53.94 -65.28
CA LYS A 136 -41.21 -53.43 -66.65
C LYS A 136 -41.10 -54.54 -67.69
N GLU A 137 -40.33 -55.60 -67.42
CA GLU A 137 -40.22 -56.76 -68.30
C GLU A 137 -41.55 -57.51 -68.41
N VAL A 138 -42.23 -57.76 -67.28
CA VAL A 138 -43.56 -58.37 -67.26
C VAL A 138 -44.57 -57.53 -68.02
N HIS A 139 -44.61 -56.21 -67.79
CA HIS A 139 -45.52 -55.34 -68.52
C HIS A 139 -45.24 -55.34 -70.03
N LYS A 140 -43.96 -55.38 -70.42
CA LYS A 140 -43.56 -55.47 -71.82
C LYS A 140 -44.07 -56.76 -72.47
N THR A 141 -43.91 -57.91 -71.83
CA THR A 141 -44.38 -59.20 -72.37
C THR A 141 -45.91 -59.26 -72.43
N GLU A 142 -46.62 -58.71 -71.44
CA GLU A 142 -48.09 -58.59 -71.48
C GLU A 142 -48.58 -57.72 -72.63
N MET A 143 -47.90 -56.60 -72.90
CA MET A 143 -48.22 -55.72 -74.03
C MET A 143 -47.95 -56.41 -75.37
N GLU A 144 -46.86 -57.17 -75.48
CA GLU A 144 -46.55 -57.99 -76.66
C GLU A 144 -47.61 -59.08 -76.89
N ASP A 145 -48.02 -59.83 -75.86
CA ASP A 145 -49.07 -60.87 -75.97
C ASP A 145 -50.44 -60.27 -76.38
N ARG A 146 -50.83 -59.14 -75.77
CA ARG A 146 -52.05 -58.41 -76.17
C ARG A 146 -51.96 -57.94 -77.62
N SER A 147 -50.80 -57.42 -78.03
CA SER A 147 -50.56 -57.00 -79.42
C SER A 147 -50.71 -58.18 -80.39
N SER A 148 -50.10 -59.33 -80.08
CA SER A 148 -50.23 -60.54 -80.90
C SER A 148 -51.66 -61.04 -81.02
N LYS A 149 -52.45 -60.99 -79.94
CA LYS A 149 -53.89 -61.32 -79.96
C LYS A 149 -54.69 -60.38 -80.86
N TYR A 150 -54.40 -59.08 -80.84
CA TYR A 150 -55.05 -58.13 -81.75
C TYR A 150 -54.67 -58.39 -83.21
N GLU A 151 -53.41 -58.74 -83.47
CA GLU A 151 -52.91 -59.06 -84.81
C GLU A 151 -53.51 -60.37 -85.37
N GLU A 152 -53.71 -61.39 -84.52
CA GLU A 152 -54.40 -62.62 -84.89
C GLU A 152 -55.88 -62.38 -85.21
N ASN A 153 -56.58 -61.61 -84.37
CA ASN A 153 -57.97 -61.22 -84.62
C ASN A 153 -58.14 -60.43 -85.92
N LEU A 154 -57.21 -59.50 -86.22
CA LEU A 154 -57.19 -58.78 -87.49
C LEU A 154 -57.00 -59.72 -88.69
N ARG A 155 -56.10 -60.70 -88.59
CA ARG A 155 -55.92 -61.73 -89.63
C ARG A 155 -57.18 -62.57 -89.83
N SER A 156 -57.85 -62.99 -88.75
CA SER A 156 -59.10 -63.75 -88.83
C SER A 156 -60.22 -62.96 -89.51
N LEU A 157 -60.38 -61.68 -89.15
CA LEU A 157 -61.34 -60.78 -89.79
C LEU A 157 -61.05 -60.58 -91.27
N GLN A 158 -59.78 -60.45 -91.64
CA GLN A 158 -59.36 -60.34 -93.04
C GLN A 158 -59.73 -61.60 -93.83
N GLN A 159 -59.47 -62.79 -93.28
CA GLN A 159 -59.83 -64.06 -93.92
C GLN A 159 -61.34 -64.21 -94.11
N GLN A 160 -62.16 -63.81 -93.12
CA GLN A 160 -63.62 -63.83 -93.26
C GLN A 160 -64.11 -62.88 -94.36
N LEU A 161 -63.44 -61.74 -94.54
CA LEU A 161 -63.75 -60.77 -95.59
C LEU A 161 -63.40 -61.32 -96.97
N ASP A 162 -62.27 -62.01 -97.09
CA ASP A 162 -61.85 -62.69 -98.32
C ASP A 162 -62.80 -63.84 -98.68
N GLU A 163 -63.21 -64.66 -97.70
CA GLU A 163 -64.23 -65.72 -97.90
C GLU A 163 -65.60 -65.16 -98.31
N ARG A 164 -66.01 -64.00 -97.77
CA ARG A 164 -67.24 -63.33 -98.20
C ARG A 164 -67.12 -62.70 -99.57
N SER A 165 -65.95 -62.21 -99.94
CA SER A 165 -65.63 -61.71 -101.28
C SER A 165 -65.69 -62.83 -102.32
N ASP A 166 -65.19 -64.02 -101.99
CA ASP A 166 -65.27 -65.21 -102.85
C ASP A 166 -66.70 -65.78 -102.95
N ARG A 167 -67.49 -65.67 -101.86
CA ARG A 167 -68.94 -65.94 -101.89
C ARG A 167 -69.72 -64.93 -102.73
N LEU A 168 -69.27 -63.68 -102.79
CA LEU A 168 -69.86 -62.63 -103.64
C LEU A 168 -69.53 -62.85 -105.13
N LYS A 169 -68.28 -63.23 -105.44
CA LYS A 169 -67.86 -63.59 -106.81
C LYS A 169 -68.56 -64.83 -107.37
N SER A 170 -68.97 -65.76 -106.50
CA SER A 170 -69.76 -66.94 -106.90
C SER A 170 -71.27 -66.66 -107.00
N PHE A 171 -71.76 -65.56 -106.40
CA PHE A 171 -73.15 -65.13 -106.48
C PHE A 171 -73.47 -64.24 -107.70
N GLU A 172 -72.45 -63.69 -108.36
CA GLU A 172 -72.60 -62.81 -109.53
C GLU A 172 -72.77 -63.59 -110.87
N GLY A 173 -72.76 -64.93 -110.82
CA GLY A 173 -72.70 -65.80 -112.00
C GLY A 173 -74.00 -66.47 -112.46
N ASN A 174 -75.17 -66.24 -111.85
CA ASN A 174 -76.40 -66.92 -112.25
C ASN A 174 -77.67 -66.08 -112.03
N ALA A 175 -78.20 -65.46 -113.09
CA ALA A 175 -79.64 -65.20 -113.22
C ALA A 175 -80.01 -64.85 -114.66
N GLU A 176 -80.52 -65.81 -115.42
CA GLU A 176 -81.35 -65.54 -116.60
C GLU A 176 -82.43 -66.62 -116.76
N GLU A 177 -83.68 -66.12 -116.72
CA GLU A 177 -84.87 -66.54 -117.48
C GLU A 177 -85.49 -67.95 -117.33
N LYS A 178 -86.77 -68.01 -116.89
CA LYS A 178 -87.92 -68.14 -117.81
C LYS A 178 -89.30 -68.11 -117.12
N ALA A 179 -90.26 -67.62 -117.90
CA ALA A 179 -91.65 -67.33 -117.57
C ALA A 179 -92.62 -68.52 -117.78
N GLN A 180 -93.71 -68.54 -117.00
CA GLN A 180 -95.07 -68.98 -117.38
C GLN A 180 -96.10 -68.59 -116.30
N SER A 181 -97.34 -68.29 -116.72
CA SER A 181 -98.59 -68.18 -115.92
C SER A 181 -99.14 -66.77 -115.64
N ASP A 182 -99.64 -66.10 -116.68
CA ASP A 182 -100.30 -64.77 -116.71
C ASP A 182 -101.64 -64.64 -115.93
N LEU A 183 -101.98 -65.58 -115.03
CA LEU A 183 -103.14 -65.47 -114.13
C LEU A 183 -102.79 -65.76 -112.66
N GLU A 184 -101.69 -66.47 -112.40
CA GLU A 184 -100.96 -66.39 -111.13
C GLU A 184 -100.17 -65.08 -111.05
N LEU A 185 -99.72 -64.54 -112.18
CA LEU A 185 -99.00 -63.26 -112.29
C LEU A 185 -99.78 -62.08 -111.74
N GLN A 186 -101.12 -62.08 -111.70
CA GLN A 186 -101.91 -60.98 -111.12
C GLN A 186 -102.03 -61.09 -109.59
N LYS A 187 -102.00 -62.32 -109.05
CA LYS A 187 -102.00 -62.59 -107.59
C LYS A 187 -100.59 -62.49 -107.01
N LEU A 188 -99.59 -62.99 -107.74
CA LEU A 188 -98.18 -62.71 -107.54
C LEU A 188 -97.85 -61.23 -107.79
N LEU A 189 -98.50 -60.50 -108.71
CA LEU A 189 -98.32 -59.04 -108.81
C LEU A 189 -98.84 -58.34 -107.56
N ALA A 190 -99.99 -58.76 -107.03
CA ALA A 190 -100.53 -58.20 -105.80
C ALA A 190 -99.68 -58.57 -104.57
N GLU A 191 -99.19 -59.82 -104.49
CA GLU A 191 -98.28 -60.29 -103.43
C GLU A 191 -96.87 -59.69 -103.57
N THR A 192 -96.35 -59.53 -104.78
CA THR A 192 -95.06 -58.85 -105.03
C THR A 192 -95.19 -57.34 -104.87
N GLN A 193 -96.33 -56.72 -105.20
CA GLN A 193 -96.61 -55.32 -104.83
C GLN A 193 -96.73 -55.15 -103.32
N ALA A 194 -97.38 -56.09 -102.62
CA ALA A 194 -97.47 -56.07 -101.16
C ALA A 194 -96.09 -56.26 -100.52
N GLN A 195 -95.28 -57.21 -101.02
CA GLN A 195 -93.89 -57.41 -100.59
C GLN A 195 -93.00 -56.22 -100.96
N GLN A 196 -93.16 -55.62 -102.14
CA GLN A 196 -92.43 -54.43 -102.56
C GLN A 196 -92.78 -53.25 -101.66
N LYS A 197 -94.05 -53.10 -101.29
CA LYS A 197 -94.50 -52.06 -100.36
C LYS A 197 -93.98 -52.32 -98.93
N ASP A 198 -94.00 -53.56 -98.46
CA ASP A 198 -93.45 -53.97 -97.15
C ASP A 198 -91.92 -53.78 -97.08
N LEU A 199 -91.20 -54.18 -98.13
CA LEU A 199 -89.77 -53.94 -98.28
C LEU A 199 -89.46 -52.46 -98.38
N GLN A 200 -90.30 -51.66 -99.04
CA GLN A 200 -90.14 -50.22 -99.10
C GLN A 200 -90.38 -49.56 -97.74
N THR A 201 -91.39 -49.97 -96.97
CA THR A 201 -91.57 -49.51 -95.58
C THR A 201 -90.41 -49.91 -94.68
N LYS A 202 -89.89 -51.15 -94.79
CA LYS A 202 -88.71 -51.60 -94.04
C LYS A 202 -87.44 -50.87 -94.45
N LEU A 203 -87.29 -50.55 -95.74
CA LEU A 203 -86.18 -49.74 -96.23
C LEU A 203 -86.26 -48.32 -95.66
N GLU A 204 -87.44 -47.70 -95.67
CA GLU A 204 -87.63 -46.38 -95.05
C GLU A 204 -87.41 -46.42 -93.53
N GLU A 205 -87.84 -47.47 -92.83
CA GLU A 205 -87.58 -47.66 -91.39
C GLU A 205 -86.09 -47.82 -91.10
N THR A 206 -85.39 -48.68 -91.85
CA THR A 206 -83.95 -48.88 -91.70
C THR A 206 -83.14 -47.64 -92.09
N GLU A 207 -83.59 -46.85 -93.08
CA GLU A 207 -82.98 -45.55 -93.42
C GLU A 207 -83.20 -44.52 -92.29
N ARG A 208 -84.39 -44.49 -91.67
CA ARG A 208 -84.66 -43.66 -90.48
C ARG A 208 -83.79 -44.09 -89.29
N GLU A 209 -83.65 -45.39 -89.03
CA GLU A 209 -82.78 -45.92 -87.98
C GLU A 209 -81.30 -45.63 -88.23
N LYS A 210 -80.82 -45.78 -89.47
CA LYS A 210 -79.46 -45.39 -89.88
C LYS A 210 -79.22 -43.90 -89.66
N GLN A 211 -80.18 -43.04 -89.96
CA GLN A 211 -80.08 -41.61 -89.67
C GLN A 211 -80.05 -41.33 -88.16
N LYS A 212 -80.83 -42.05 -87.36
CA LYS A 212 -80.80 -41.97 -85.89
C LYS A 212 -79.44 -42.40 -85.33
N LEU A 213 -78.95 -43.57 -85.73
CA LEU A 213 -77.63 -44.07 -85.35
C LEU A 213 -76.50 -43.12 -85.77
N ARG A 214 -76.59 -42.49 -86.95
CA ARG A 214 -75.62 -41.45 -87.37
C ARG A 214 -75.63 -40.24 -86.45
N LYS A 215 -76.81 -39.79 -86.00
CA LYS A 215 -76.91 -38.70 -85.00
C LYS A 215 -76.33 -39.13 -83.66
N ASP A 216 -76.61 -40.35 -83.22
CA ASP A 216 -76.09 -40.90 -81.96
C ASP A 216 -74.56 -41.03 -82.00
N VAL A 217 -73.99 -41.54 -83.09
CA VAL A 217 -72.52 -41.60 -83.30
C VAL A 217 -71.91 -40.20 -83.28
N ASN A 218 -72.53 -39.21 -83.92
CA ASN A 218 -72.05 -37.82 -83.88
C ASN A 218 -72.13 -37.22 -82.47
N ASN A 219 -73.17 -37.53 -81.69
CA ASN A 219 -73.30 -37.08 -80.31
C ASN A 219 -72.24 -37.74 -79.43
N LEU A 220 -72.07 -39.06 -79.49
CA LEU A 220 -71.02 -39.79 -78.77
C LEU A 220 -69.62 -39.31 -79.12
N GLN A 221 -69.37 -38.95 -80.39
CA GLN A 221 -68.10 -38.34 -80.78
C GLN A 221 -67.86 -36.96 -80.15
N LYS A 222 -68.92 -36.16 -79.94
CA LYS A 222 -68.80 -34.88 -79.22
C LYS A 222 -68.55 -35.12 -77.73
N ASP A 223 -69.26 -36.05 -77.11
CA ASP A 223 -69.12 -36.39 -75.69
C ASP A 223 -67.72 -36.95 -75.39
N LEU A 224 -67.17 -37.79 -76.27
CA LEU A 224 -65.78 -38.26 -76.15
C LEU A 224 -64.76 -37.12 -76.26
N ARG A 225 -65.04 -36.07 -77.04
CA ARG A 225 -64.16 -34.90 -77.14
C ARG A 225 -64.26 -34.01 -75.90
N THR A 226 -65.44 -33.85 -75.30
CA THR A 226 -65.59 -33.10 -74.05
C THR A 226 -64.94 -33.85 -72.89
N LEU A 227 -65.17 -35.16 -72.77
CA LEU A 227 -64.56 -35.99 -71.72
C LEU A 227 -63.04 -35.99 -71.79
N ARG A 228 -62.45 -36.01 -72.99
CA ARG A 228 -60.99 -35.86 -73.16
C ARG A 228 -60.47 -34.49 -72.71
N LYS A 229 -61.23 -33.42 -72.93
CA LYS A 229 -60.85 -32.08 -72.48
C LYS A 229 -60.99 -31.95 -70.96
N GLU A 230 -62.05 -32.49 -70.39
CA GLU A 230 -62.29 -32.52 -68.94
C GLU A 230 -61.19 -33.31 -68.23
N HIS A 231 -60.88 -34.52 -68.71
CA HIS A 231 -59.78 -35.32 -68.17
C HIS A 231 -58.43 -34.60 -68.25
N GLN A 232 -58.14 -33.92 -69.36
CA GLN A 232 -56.92 -33.13 -69.49
C GLN A 232 -56.89 -31.97 -68.49
N GLN A 233 -58.02 -31.28 -68.29
CA GLN A 233 -58.14 -30.21 -67.30
C GLN A 233 -57.97 -30.74 -65.87
N GLU A 234 -58.58 -31.88 -65.53
CA GLU A 234 -58.39 -32.54 -64.22
C GLU A 234 -56.92 -32.90 -63.99
N LEU A 235 -56.24 -33.46 -65.00
CA LEU A 235 -54.80 -33.74 -64.90
C LEU A 235 -53.98 -32.48 -64.66
N ASP A 236 -54.32 -31.36 -65.30
CA ASP A 236 -53.62 -30.09 -65.14
C ASP A 236 -53.89 -29.48 -63.76
N ILE A 237 -55.12 -29.59 -63.24
CA ILE A 237 -55.49 -29.17 -61.88
C ILE A 237 -54.72 -30.00 -60.85
N VAL A 238 -54.75 -31.33 -60.95
CA VAL A 238 -54.05 -32.23 -60.00
C VAL A 238 -52.55 -31.98 -60.01
N LYS A 239 -51.95 -31.77 -61.19
CA LYS A 239 -50.53 -31.40 -61.27
C LYS A 239 -50.25 -30.08 -60.57
N LYS A 240 -51.09 -29.06 -60.78
CA LYS A 240 -50.95 -27.75 -60.16
C LYS A 240 -51.08 -27.83 -58.63
N GLU A 241 -52.10 -28.53 -58.13
CA GLU A 241 -52.32 -28.73 -56.69
C GLU A 241 -51.14 -29.48 -56.06
N SER A 242 -50.62 -30.53 -56.70
CA SER A 242 -49.46 -31.27 -56.19
C SER A 242 -48.18 -30.42 -56.11
N LEU A 243 -48.00 -29.49 -57.06
CA LEU A 243 -46.87 -28.56 -57.04
C LEU A 243 -47.05 -27.50 -55.94
N GLU A 244 -48.25 -26.95 -55.80
CA GLU A 244 -48.58 -25.99 -54.74
C GLU A 244 -48.41 -26.62 -53.35
N GLU A 245 -48.83 -27.87 -53.15
CA GLU A 245 -48.64 -28.61 -51.89
C GLU A 245 -47.15 -28.84 -51.58
N MET A 246 -46.34 -29.19 -52.59
CA MET A 246 -44.90 -29.35 -52.42
C MET A 246 -44.21 -28.02 -52.09
N GLU A 247 -44.60 -26.93 -52.75
CA GLU A 247 -44.09 -25.57 -52.46
C GLU A 247 -44.46 -25.12 -51.05
N GLU A 248 -45.70 -25.36 -50.61
CA GLU A 248 -46.14 -25.05 -49.26
C GLU A 248 -45.38 -25.86 -48.22
N LYS A 249 -45.16 -27.16 -48.45
CA LYS A 249 -44.35 -28.00 -47.58
C LYS A 249 -42.91 -27.49 -47.44
N ILE A 250 -42.25 -27.15 -48.55
CA ILE A 250 -40.89 -26.59 -48.53
C ILE A 250 -40.86 -25.27 -47.76
N ARG A 251 -41.86 -24.41 -47.94
CA ARG A 251 -41.98 -23.13 -47.24
C ARG A 251 -42.10 -23.34 -45.72
N CYS A 252 -42.98 -24.24 -45.28
CA CYS A 252 -43.14 -24.57 -43.87
C CYS A 252 -41.84 -25.15 -43.27
N GLU A 253 -41.16 -26.04 -43.99
CA GLU A 253 -39.87 -26.60 -43.55
C GLU A 253 -38.78 -25.52 -43.42
N GLN A 254 -38.75 -24.54 -44.33
CA GLN A 254 -37.84 -23.39 -44.24
C GLN A 254 -38.14 -22.52 -43.02
N GLU A 255 -39.41 -22.16 -42.79
CA GLU A 255 -39.84 -21.37 -41.63
C GLU A 255 -39.48 -22.09 -40.31
N ASP A 256 -39.69 -23.40 -40.22
CA ASP A 256 -39.32 -24.21 -39.06
C ASP A 256 -37.81 -24.20 -38.79
N ILE A 257 -36.98 -24.29 -39.85
CA ILE A 257 -35.53 -24.22 -39.73
C ILE A 257 -35.09 -22.82 -39.29
N GLU A 258 -35.68 -21.76 -39.83
CA GLU A 258 -35.41 -20.39 -39.43
C GLU A 258 -35.77 -20.13 -37.97
N LEU A 259 -36.93 -20.62 -37.52
CA LEU A 259 -37.35 -20.54 -36.12
C LEU A 259 -36.37 -21.29 -35.20
N LYS A 260 -35.94 -22.50 -35.59
CA LYS A 260 -34.91 -23.26 -34.85
C LYS A 260 -33.61 -22.48 -34.77
N HIS A 261 -33.08 -21.97 -35.89
CA HIS A 261 -31.85 -21.16 -35.90
C HIS A 261 -31.99 -19.89 -35.04
N ASN A 262 -33.12 -19.20 -35.11
CA ASN A 262 -33.38 -18.01 -34.31
C ASN A 262 -33.38 -18.33 -32.81
N SER A 263 -33.99 -19.46 -32.43
CA SER A 263 -34.02 -19.92 -31.04
C SER A 263 -32.62 -20.29 -30.52
N THR A 264 -31.83 -21.02 -31.32
CA THR A 264 -30.44 -21.39 -30.99
C THR A 264 -29.56 -20.15 -30.85
N LEU A 265 -29.69 -19.18 -31.76
CA LEU A 265 -28.94 -17.92 -31.69
C LEU A 265 -29.31 -17.12 -30.44
N LYS A 266 -30.60 -17.02 -30.10
CA LYS A 266 -31.07 -16.38 -28.86
C LYS A 266 -30.54 -17.09 -27.62
N GLN A 267 -30.49 -18.42 -27.62
CA GLN A 267 -29.92 -19.20 -26.52
C GLN A 267 -28.43 -18.91 -26.36
N LEU A 268 -27.65 -18.96 -27.44
CA LEU A 268 -26.22 -18.64 -27.42
C LEU A 268 -25.95 -17.22 -26.92
N MET A 269 -26.72 -16.22 -27.37
CA MET A 269 -26.57 -14.84 -26.87
C MET A 269 -26.85 -14.72 -25.37
N ARG A 270 -27.89 -15.41 -24.86
CA ARG A 270 -28.17 -15.43 -23.42
C ARG A 270 -27.06 -16.11 -22.63
N GLU A 271 -26.55 -17.22 -23.15
CA GLU A 271 -25.45 -17.96 -22.51
C GLU A 271 -24.16 -17.13 -22.47
N PHE A 272 -23.78 -16.50 -23.58
CA PHE A 272 -22.66 -15.56 -23.62
C PHE A 272 -22.83 -14.42 -22.63
N ASN A 273 -23.99 -13.75 -22.62
CA ASN A 273 -24.25 -12.67 -21.68
C ASN A 273 -24.21 -13.13 -20.21
N THR A 274 -24.65 -14.36 -19.93
CA THR A 274 -24.60 -14.95 -18.59
C THR A 274 -23.17 -15.26 -18.16
N GLN A 275 -22.37 -15.85 -19.06
CA GLN A 275 -20.95 -16.12 -18.80
C GLN A 275 -20.16 -14.83 -18.60
N LEU A 276 -20.44 -13.79 -19.39
CA LEU A 276 -19.81 -12.48 -19.27
C LEU A 276 -20.13 -11.85 -17.91
N ALA A 277 -21.40 -11.83 -17.52
CA ALA A 277 -21.82 -11.35 -16.20
C ALA A 277 -21.25 -12.18 -15.03
N GLN A 278 -21.05 -13.49 -15.22
CA GLN A 278 -20.38 -14.33 -14.22
C GLN A 278 -18.90 -13.98 -14.11
N LYS A 279 -18.19 -13.83 -15.24
CA LYS A 279 -16.78 -13.46 -15.26
C LYS A 279 -16.53 -12.08 -14.66
N ASP A 280 -17.41 -11.12 -14.92
CA ASP A 280 -17.33 -9.79 -14.31
C ASP A 280 -17.49 -9.88 -12.79
N ARG A 281 -18.43 -10.69 -12.28
CA ARG A 281 -18.58 -10.92 -10.83
C ARG A 281 -17.36 -11.61 -10.22
N GLU A 282 -16.82 -12.64 -10.88
CA GLU A 282 -15.62 -13.35 -10.43
C GLU A 282 -14.42 -12.40 -10.29
N LEU A 283 -14.20 -11.54 -11.30
CA LEU A 283 -13.16 -10.51 -11.28
C LEU A 283 -13.42 -9.47 -10.18
N GLU A 284 -14.65 -8.99 -10.04
CA GLU A 284 -15.02 -8.03 -9.00
C GLU A 284 -14.78 -8.60 -7.60
N THR A 285 -15.10 -9.88 -7.37
CA THR A 285 -14.82 -10.56 -6.09
C THR A 285 -13.32 -10.72 -5.85
N ALA A 286 -12.54 -11.13 -6.86
CA ALA A 286 -11.09 -11.30 -6.72
C ALA A 286 -10.39 -9.96 -6.42
N VAL A 287 -10.83 -8.87 -7.05
CA VAL A 287 -10.33 -7.52 -6.77
C VAL A 287 -10.70 -7.08 -5.35
N LYS A 288 -11.95 -7.28 -4.93
CA LYS A 288 -12.40 -6.97 -3.56
C LYS A 288 -11.62 -7.74 -2.50
N GLU A 289 -11.36 -9.03 -2.71
CA GLU A 289 -10.55 -9.85 -1.82
C GLU A 289 -9.10 -9.38 -1.76
N THR A 290 -8.51 -9.03 -2.90
CA THR A 290 -7.14 -8.51 -2.96
C THR A 290 -7.01 -7.17 -2.24
N ILE A 291 -7.99 -6.27 -2.42
CA ILE A 291 -8.05 -5.00 -1.68
C ILE A 291 -8.20 -5.24 -0.19
N SER A 292 -9.07 -6.17 0.23
CA SER A 292 -9.29 -6.48 1.64
C SER A 292 -8.03 -7.02 2.30
N LYS A 293 -7.30 -7.92 1.64
CA LYS A 293 -6.01 -8.45 2.12
C LYS A 293 -4.94 -7.36 2.20
N ALA A 294 -4.87 -6.46 1.22
CA ALA A 294 -3.94 -5.35 1.25
C ALA A 294 -4.23 -4.39 2.41
N GLN A 295 -5.51 -4.09 2.65
CA GLN A 295 -5.95 -3.25 3.77
C GLN A 295 -5.67 -3.92 5.13
N GLU A 296 -5.87 -5.22 5.26
CA GLU A 296 -5.53 -5.98 6.47
C GLU A 296 -4.04 -5.87 6.80
N VAL A 297 -3.16 -6.12 5.81
CA VAL A 297 -1.71 -5.96 5.97
C VAL A 297 -1.31 -4.52 6.32
N GLU A 298 -1.95 -3.52 5.70
CA GLU A 298 -1.72 -2.11 6.03
C GLU A 298 -2.12 -1.82 7.48
N THR A 299 -3.28 -2.30 7.93
CA THR A 299 -3.73 -2.11 9.32
C THR A 299 -2.82 -2.78 10.33
N GLU A 300 -2.35 -4.01 10.06
CA GLU A 300 -1.39 -4.70 10.91
C GLU A 300 -0.05 -3.97 10.98
N LEU A 301 0.44 -3.43 9.86
CA LEU A 301 1.68 -2.66 9.82
C LEU A 301 1.56 -1.36 10.63
N ILE A 302 0.44 -0.65 10.50
CA ILE A 302 0.14 0.56 11.27
C ILE A 302 0.09 0.24 12.76
N GLU A 303 -0.61 -0.84 13.15
CA GLU A 303 -0.72 -1.26 14.55
C GLU A 303 0.66 -1.66 15.12
N ASN A 304 1.46 -2.41 14.37
CA ASN A 304 2.81 -2.78 14.79
C ASN A 304 3.71 -1.54 15.01
N HIS A 305 3.69 -0.58 14.08
CA HIS A 305 4.41 0.68 14.26
C HIS A 305 3.87 1.50 15.44
N HIS A 306 2.56 1.48 15.67
CA HIS A 306 1.94 2.16 16.81
C HIS A 306 2.40 1.53 18.14
N ILE A 307 2.43 0.20 18.22
CA ILE A 307 2.93 -0.55 19.37
C ILE A 307 4.42 -0.23 19.61
N GLU A 308 5.27 -0.31 18.58
CA GLU A 308 6.71 -0.01 18.70
C GLU A 308 6.93 1.43 19.15
N THR A 309 6.25 2.39 18.52
CA THR A 309 6.29 3.80 18.89
C THR A 309 5.90 4.00 20.35
N THR A 310 4.85 3.33 20.81
CA THR A 310 4.39 3.40 22.20
C THR A 310 5.42 2.81 23.17
N GLN A 311 6.05 1.69 22.80
CA GLN A 311 7.12 1.08 23.60
C GLN A 311 8.37 1.98 23.69
N LEU A 312 8.75 2.64 22.59
CA LEU A 312 9.86 3.59 22.59
C LEU A 312 9.56 4.81 23.45
N HIS A 313 8.36 5.39 23.34
CA HIS A 313 7.95 6.48 24.23
C HIS A 313 7.98 6.07 25.71
N LYS A 314 7.54 4.85 26.03
CA LYS A 314 7.63 4.32 27.40
C LYS A 314 9.08 4.22 27.88
N LYS A 315 10.00 3.68 27.07
CA LYS A 315 11.43 3.62 27.40
C LYS A 315 12.05 5.00 27.58
N ILE A 316 11.67 5.98 26.75
CA ILE A 316 12.13 7.37 26.88
C ILE A 316 11.65 7.94 28.22
N ALA A 317 10.37 7.77 28.56
CA ALA A 317 9.83 8.26 29.84
C ALA A 317 10.53 7.62 31.06
N GLU A 318 10.80 6.31 31.02
CA GLU A 318 11.55 5.61 32.07
C GLU A 318 12.97 6.19 32.22
N LYS A 319 13.67 6.46 31.10
CA LYS A 319 15.01 7.07 31.11
C LYS A 319 15.00 8.52 31.59
N ASP A 320 13.99 9.30 31.24
CA ASP A 320 13.81 10.66 31.75
C ASP A 320 13.59 10.66 33.27
N ASP A 321 12.83 9.71 33.80
CA ASP A 321 12.61 9.59 35.23
C ASP A 321 13.87 9.10 35.97
N ASP A 322 14.64 8.18 35.39
CA ASP A 322 15.96 7.81 35.90
C ASP A 322 16.90 9.01 35.96
N LEU A 323 16.94 9.82 34.89
CA LEU A 323 17.76 11.03 34.80
C LEU A 323 17.32 12.09 35.82
N LYS A 324 16.02 12.33 35.97
CA LYS A 324 15.50 13.24 37.02
C LYS A 324 15.92 12.77 38.41
N ARG A 325 15.88 11.46 38.67
CA ARG A 325 16.32 10.89 39.95
C ARG A 325 17.82 11.08 40.19
N THR A 326 18.67 11.01 39.16
CA THR A 326 20.11 11.28 39.31
C THR A 326 20.40 12.75 39.48
N VAL A 327 19.75 13.62 38.71
CA VAL A 327 19.84 15.09 38.86
C VAL A 327 19.49 15.50 40.28
N LYS A 328 18.34 15.03 40.80
CA LYS A 328 17.90 15.34 42.16
C LYS A 328 18.94 14.92 43.23
N LYS A 329 19.57 13.75 43.08
CA LYS A 329 20.64 13.31 44.00
C LYS A 329 21.85 14.25 43.97
N TYR A 330 22.25 14.71 42.78
CA TYR A 330 23.35 15.66 42.67
C TYR A 330 22.99 17.04 43.21
N GLU A 331 21.74 17.49 43.02
CA GLU A 331 21.22 18.72 43.65
C GLU A 331 21.27 18.62 45.18
N GLU A 332 20.79 17.52 45.77
CA GLU A 332 20.84 17.28 47.23
C GLU A 332 22.29 17.27 47.77
N ILE A 333 23.24 16.67 47.04
CA ILE A 333 24.67 16.68 47.43
C ILE A 333 25.26 18.09 47.37
N LEU A 334 24.92 18.86 46.32
CA LEU A 334 25.38 20.24 46.18
C LEU A 334 24.82 21.14 47.27
N GLU A 335 23.52 21.01 47.59
CA GLU A 335 22.87 21.73 48.68
C GLU A 335 23.50 21.40 50.03
N ALA A 336 23.71 20.11 50.34
CA ALA A 336 24.39 19.69 51.57
C ALA A 336 25.82 20.26 51.68
N ARG A 337 26.56 20.33 50.57
CA ARG A 337 27.90 20.92 50.54
C ARG A 337 27.85 22.44 50.70
N GLU A 338 26.88 23.10 50.09
CA GLU A 338 26.65 24.52 50.24
C GLU A 338 26.31 24.87 51.69
N GLU A 339 25.44 24.08 52.33
CA GLU A 339 25.15 24.17 53.77
C GLU A 339 26.40 23.97 54.63
N GLU A 340 27.23 22.96 54.34
CA GLU A 340 28.49 22.71 55.06
C GLU A 340 29.47 23.89 54.92
N MET A 341 29.66 24.41 53.70
CA MET A 341 30.53 25.58 53.48
C MET A 341 29.97 26.81 54.17
N THR A 342 28.65 27.00 54.13
CA THR A 342 27.96 28.10 54.79
C THR A 342 28.16 28.01 56.31
N ALA A 343 28.00 26.84 56.92
CA ALA A 343 28.25 26.61 58.33
C ALA A 343 29.71 26.93 58.72
N LYS A 344 30.69 26.49 57.93
CA LYS A 344 32.12 26.81 58.15
C LYS A 344 32.40 28.31 58.06
N VAL A 345 31.77 29.01 57.11
CA VAL A 345 31.90 30.48 57.01
C VAL A 345 31.34 31.15 58.25
N HIS A 346 30.17 30.74 58.74
CA HIS A 346 29.58 31.27 59.97
C HIS A 346 30.47 30.98 61.19
N GLU A 347 31.05 29.78 61.30
CA GLU A 347 31.98 29.42 62.37
C GLU A 347 33.25 30.30 62.34
N LEU A 348 33.86 30.49 61.17
CA LEU A 348 35.03 31.35 61.01
C LEU A 348 34.70 32.82 61.30
N GLN A 349 33.51 33.30 60.89
CA GLN A 349 33.04 34.63 61.25
C GLN A 349 32.89 34.78 62.77
N ALA A 350 32.30 33.80 63.45
CA ALA A 350 32.17 33.82 64.91
C ALA A 350 33.54 33.82 65.61
N GLN A 351 34.49 32.99 65.16
CA GLN A 351 35.86 32.98 65.68
C GLN A 351 36.58 34.33 65.46
N LEU A 352 36.39 34.95 64.30
CA LEU A 352 36.94 36.28 64.01
C LEU A 352 36.32 37.35 64.90
N GLU A 353 35.01 37.31 65.13
CA GLU A 353 34.32 38.22 66.04
C GLU A 353 34.81 38.04 67.49
N GLU A 354 34.97 36.81 67.96
CA GLU A 354 35.51 36.50 69.29
C GLU A 354 36.94 37.02 69.46
N LEU A 355 37.83 36.78 68.49
CA LEU A 355 39.19 37.31 68.49
C LEU A 355 39.22 38.84 68.46
N GLN A 356 38.35 39.47 67.67
CA GLN A 356 38.21 40.93 67.66
C GLN A 356 37.73 41.47 69.02
N GLN A 357 36.77 40.79 69.66
CA GLN A 357 36.31 41.16 71.00
C GLN A 357 37.42 40.98 72.04
N GLU A 358 38.18 39.89 71.99
CA GLU A 358 39.32 39.64 72.88
C GLU A 358 40.44 40.69 72.69
N LEU A 359 40.74 41.09 71.45
CA LEU A 359 41.68 42.18 71.18
C LEU A 359 41.16 43.53 71.72
N LYS A 360 39.87 43.83 71.56
CA LYS A 360 39.24 45.02 72.16
C LYS A 360 39.28 44.97 73.69
N ARG A 361 39.08 43.81 74.30
CA ARG A 361 39.18 43.61 75.75
C ARG A 361 40.62 43.82 76.25
N ARG A 362 41.61 43.21 75.60
CA ARG A 362 43.04 43.39 75.95
C ARG A 362 43.53 44.81 75.76
N THR A 363 43.09 45.50 74.71
CA THR A 363 43.43 46.92 74.51
C THR A 363 42.76 47.81 75.55
N ALA A 364 41.50 47.52 75.95
CA ALA A 364 40.85 48.21 77.06
C ALA A 364 41.54 47.93 78.41
N GLU A 365 41.94 46.69 78.70
CA GLU A 365 42.71 46.30 79.89
C GLU A 365 44.08 46.99 79.92
N ALA A 366 44.79 47.05 78.78
CA ALA A 366 46.06 47.76 78.65
C ALA A 366 45.90 49.28 78.84
N GLN A 367 44.85 49.89 78.28
CA GLN A 367 44.54 51.30 78.48
C GLN A 367 44.17 51.59 79.95
N LEU A 368 43.44 50.68 80.60
CA LEU A 368 43.10 50.80 82.02
C LEU A 368 44.37 50.72 82.89
N ALA A 369 45.27 49.79 82.59
CA ALA A 369 46.57 49.68 83.25
C ALA A 369 47.42 50.95 83.06
N GLN A 370 47.50 51.49 81.84
CA GLN A 370 48.22 52.73 81.54
C GLN A 370 47.63 53.94 82.27
N LYS A 371 46.30 54.05 82.34
CA LYS A 371 45.64 55.13 83.10
C LYS A 371 45.91 54.98 84.60
N THR A 372 45.94 53.76 85.11
CA THR A 372 46.23 53.49 86.53
C THR A 372 47.66 53.87 86.90
N THR A 373 48.66 53.54 86.05
CA THR A 373 50.04 54.01 86.27
C THR A 373 50.15 55.53 86.21
N LEU A 374 49.53 56.18 85.22
CA LEU A 374 49.52 57.65 85.12
C LEU A 374 48.89 58.32 86.36
N VAL A 375 47.82 57.73 86.90
CA VAL A 375 47.18 58.20 88.14
C VAL A 375 48.12 58.03 89.33
N ASN A 376 48.83 56.91 89.44
CA ASN A 376 49.81 56.69 90.51
C ASN A 376 51.00 57.66 90.40
N ASP A 377 51.52 57.89 89.19
CA ASP A 377 52.58 58.88 88.94
C ASP A 377 52.10 60.29 89.31
N SER A 378 50.86 60.63 88.98
CA SER A 378 50.25 61.92 89.34
C SER A 378 50.09 62.07 90.86
N LYS A 379 49.70 61.00 91.56
CA LYS A 379 49.65 60.99 93.04
C LYS A 379 51.02 61.13 93.67
N LEU A 380 52.05 60.50 93.09
CA LEU A 380 53.43 60.65 93.53
C LEU A 380 53.89 62.10 93.36
N LYS A 381 53.58 62.71 92.22
CA LYS A 381 53.86 64.12 91.94
C LYS A 381 53.09 65.07 92.86
N GLU A 382 51.84 64.74 93.19
CA GLU A 382 51.06 65.47 94.18
C GLU A 382 51.73 65.39 95.56
N GLN A 383 52.28 64.25 95.94
CA GLN A 383 53.04 64.09 97.17
C GLN A 383 54.34 64.88 97.14
N GLU A 384 55.09 64.85 96.04
CA GLU A 384 56.27 65.71 95.83
C GLU A 384 55.91 67.20 95.95
N PHE A 385 54.79 67.63 95.37
CA PHE A 385 54.32 69.02 95.50
C PHE A 385 53.88 69.34 96.93
N LYS A 386 53.22 68.42 97.65
CA LYS A 386 52.90 68.59 99.07
C LYS A 386 54.16 68.76 99.91
N GLU A 387 55.20 67.98 99.63
CA GLU A 387 56.50 68.12 100.29
C GLU A 387 57.17 69.45 99.93
N GLN A 388 57.15 69.87 98.66
CA GLN A 388 57.63 71.19 98.24
C GLN A 388 56.85 72.33 98.91
N ILE A 389 55.53 72.20 99.04
CA ILE A 389 54.68 73.15 99.75
C ILE A 389 55.09 73.19 101.22
N HIS A 390 55.26 72.06 101.90
CA HIS A 390 55.73 72.06 103.29
C HIS A 390 57.12 72.70 103.44
N VAL A 391 58.05 72.45 102.51
CA VAL A 391 59.36 73.12 102.50
C VAL A 391 59.23 74.63 102.27
N LEU A 392 58.34 75.06 101.39
CA LEU A 392 58.05 76.48 101.13
C LEU A 392 57.32 77.13 102.31
N GLU A 393 56.40 76.44 102.96
CA GLU A 393 55.71 76.85 104.18
C GLU A 393 56.71 77.02 105.33
N ASP A 394 57.65 76.09 105.51
CA ASP A 394 58.73 76.19 106.49
C ASP A 394 59.68 77.36 106.18
N ARG A 395 59.98 77.59 104.90
CA ARG A 395 60.69 78.80 104.46
C ARG A 395 59.89 80.07 104.76
N LEU A 396 58.60 80.11 104.45
CA LEU A 396 57.71 81.25 104.75
C LEU A 396 57.66 81.54 106.26
N LYS A 397 57.60 80.48 107.08
CA LYS A 397 57.69 80.53 108.55
C LYS A 397 59.02 81.09 109.05
N SER A 398 60.10 80.93 108.28
CA SER A 398 61.42 81.52 108.55
C SER A 398 61.57 82.99 108.10
N TYR A 399 60.69 83.49 107.22
CA TYR A 399 60.70 84.87 106.73
C TYR A 399 59.67 85.78 107.41
N GLU A 400 58.81 85.26 108.29
CA GLU A 400 57.76 86.03 109.00
C GLU A 400 58.28 86.92 110.16
N LYS A 401 59.60 87.09 110.29
CA LYS A 401 60.26 87.92 111.31
C LYS A 401 61.31 88.85 110.69
N ASN A 402 60.89 89.77 109.80
CA ASN A 402 61.44 91.13 109.62
C ASN A 402 60.85 91.87 108.39
N MET A 403 60.14 92.97 108.64
CA MET A 403 60.08 94.23 107.88
C MET A 403 59.44 94.36 106.46
N TYR A 404 58.32 95.11 106.43
CA TYR A 404 57.84 96.18 105.52
C TYR A 404 57.60 96.00 103.98
N VAL A 405 56.35 96.27 103.59
CA VAL A 405 55.83 97.27 102.59
C VAL A 405 56.15 97.14 101.07
N THR A 406 55.06 96.89 100.30
CA THR A 406 54.56 97.47 99.01
C THR A 406 55.48 97.72 97.79
N ALA A 407 55.12 97.15 96.62
CA ALA A 407 54.73 97.86 95.35
C ALA A 407 55.00 97.08 94.02
N VAL A 408 53.94 96.93 93.20
CA VAL A 408 53.82 97.24 91.74
C VAL A 408 54.71 96.53 90.69
N GLY A 409 54.04 96.01 89.63
CA GLY A 409 54.52 96.06 88.23
C GLY A 409 54.45 94.73 87.43
N THR A 410 53.37 94.41 86.69
CA THR A 410 53.16 94.66 85.24
C THR A 410 53.65 93.51 84.31
N PRO A 411 53.23 93.41 83.01
CA PRO A 411 52.46 92.27 82.50
C PRO A 411 53.17 91.65 81.26
N TYR A 412 52.42 91.08 80.30
CA TYR A 412 52.85 90.67 78.94
C TYR A 412 53.50 89.26 78.88
N ARG A 413 53.32 88.42 77.86
CA ARG A 413 52.64 88.53 76.56
C ARG A 413 52.66 87.15 75.90
N ASP A 414 51.69 86.94 75.01
CA ASP A 414 51.73 86.33 73.66
C ASP A 414 52.48 85.04 73.32
N GLY A 415 51.80 84.31 72.41
CA GLY A 415 52.40 83.69 71.23
C GLY A 415 51.77 82.32 70.91
N ASN A 416 50.76 82.18 70.03
CA ASN A 416 50.84 82.03 68.54
C ASN A 416 51.78 80.87 68.08
N LEU A 417 51.53 80.04 67.05
CA LEU A 417 50.72 80.18 65.83
C LEU A 417 50.67 78.82 65.05
N CYS A 418 49.61 78.64 64.23
CA CYS A 418 49.52 78.02 62.87
C CYS A 418 49.96 76.57 62.55
N HIS A 419 49.11 75.83 61.81
CA HIS A 419 49.19 75.65 60.33
C HIS A 419 48.00 74.75 59.85
N THR A 420 46.96 75.22 59.16
CA THR A 420 46.74 75.54 57.72
C THR A 420 45.97 74.46 56.96
N ASP A 421 44.96 74.98 56.25
CA ASP A 421 43.98 74.49 55.29
C ASP A 421 44.55 73.83 54.01
N VAL A 422 43.68 73.23 53.17
CA VAL A 422 43.71 73.18 51.67
C VAL A 422 43.00 71.94 51.10
N SER A 423 41.80 72.15 50.51
CA SER A 423 41.46 71.88 49.09
C SER A 423 39.98 71.54 48.87
N LEU A 424 39.19 72.60 48.73
CA LEU A 424 37.92 72.64 48.02
C LEU A 424 38.25 72.84 46.53
N PHE A 425 38.29 71.78 45.72
CA PHE A 425 38.31 71.89 44.26
C PHE A 425 36.90 71.56 43.74
N GLY A 426 36.23 72.58 43.20
CA GLY A 426 34.95 72.45 42.53
C GLY A 426 35.07 71.54 41.31
N GLU A 427 34.16 70.59 41.19
CA GLU A 427 34.01 69.76 40.01
C GLU A 427 33.58 70.63 38.82
N PRO A 428 34.25 70.56 37.66
CA PRO A 428 33.70 71.12 36.43
C PRO A 428 32.37 70.41 36.15
N THR A 429 31.32 71.17 35.88
CA THR A 429 29.95 70.72 35.56
C THR A 429 29.88 69.61 34.48
N GLU A 430 30.95 69.45 33.71
CA GLU A 430 31.17 68.39 32.71
C GLU A 430 31.36 66.99 33.34
N PHE A 431 31.93 66.88 34.54
CA PHE A 431 32.17 65.59 35.21
C PHE A 431 30.89 64.96 35.76
N GLU A 432 29.98 65.78 36.30
CA GLU A 432 28.68 65.30 36.76
C GLU A 432 27.81 64.85 35.57
N TYR A 433 27.83 65.62 34.47
CA TYR A 433 27.17 65.23 33.22
C TYR A 433 27.76 63.93 32.65
N LEU A 434 29.08 63.79 32.62
CA LEU A 434 29.76 62.60 32.12
C LEU A 434 29.48 61.36 32.99
N ARG A 435 29.44 61.49 34.33
CA ARG A 435 29.03 60.38 35.22
C ARG A 435 27.63 59.88 34.90
N LYS A 436 26.69 60.81 34.66
CA LYS A 436 25.31 60.46 34.31
C LYS A 436 25.22 59.74 32.97
N VAL A 437 25.91 60.24 31.94
CA VAL A 437 25.92 59.62 30.60
C VAL A 437 26.64 58.26 30.61
N LEU A 438 27.73 58.12 31.35
CA LEU A 438 28.43 56.84 31.51
C LEU A 438 27.58 55.80 32.25
N PHE A 439 26.85 56.21 33.28
CA PHE A 439 25.94 55.33 34.01
C PHE A 439 24.85 54.77 33.09
N GLU A 440 24.18 55.62 32.30
CA GLU A 440 23.15 55.17 31.33
C GLU A 440 23.73 54.22 30.26
N TYR A 441 24.94 54.52 29.78
CA TYR A 441 25.65 53.67 28.82
C TYR A 441 25.97 52.28 29.40
N MET A 442 26.46 52.21 30.64
CA MET A 442 26.77 50.93 31.31
C MET A 442 25.52 50.13 31.68
N MET A 443 24.39 50.81 31.92
CA MET A 443 23.08 50.19 32.13
C MET A 443 22.39 49.75 30.83
N GLY A 444 23.03 49.94 29.67
CA GLY A 444 22.54 49.47 28.37
C GLY A 444 21.41 50.30 27.77
N ARG A 445 21.20 51.54 28.23
CA ARG A 445 20.14 52.43 27.73
C ARG A 445 20.70 53.39 26.70
N GLU A 446 20.02 53.47 25.54
CA GLU A 446 20.38 54.37 24.43
C GLU A 446 21.88 54.34 24.09
N THR A 447 22.51 53.16 24.13
CA THR A 447 23.98 52.99 24.13
C THR A 447 24.65 53.70 22.96
N LYS A 448 24.05 53.66 21.77
CA LYS A 448 24.53 54.36 20.57
C LYS A 448 24.55 55.89 20.73
N THR A 449 23.53 56.47 21.35
CA THR A 449 23.44 57.92 21.59
C THR A 449 24.39 58.34 22.69
N MET A 450 24.45 57.57 23.78
CA MET A 450 25.34 57.85 24.91
C MET A 450 26.82 57.71 24.50
N ALA A 451 27.18 56.71 23.68
CA ALA A 451 28.53 56.56 23.13
C ALA A 451 28.97 57.79 22.34
N LYS A 452 28.08 58.38 21.51
CA LYS A 452 28.36 59.63 20.77
C LYS A 452 28.60 60.81 21.69
N VAL A 453 27.79 60.94 22.75
CA VAL A 453 27.95 62.02 23.74
C VAL A 453 29.27 61.84 24.50
N ILE A 454 29.61 60.62 24.94
CA ILE A 454 30.85 60.32 25.66
C ILE A 454 32.09 60.64 24.82
N THR A 455 32.14 60.17 23.56
CA THR A 455 33.30 60.42 22.69
C THR A 455 33.45 61.90 22.36
N THR A 456 32.34 62.66 22.32
CA THR A 456 32.35 64.11 22.09
C THR A 456 32.79 64.90 23.33
N VAL A 457 32.25 64.58 24.52
CA VAL A 457 32.62 65.25 25.79
C VAL A 457 34.09 64.99 26.13
N LEU A 458 34.57 63.77 25.93
CA LEU A 458 35.96 63.38 26.17
C LEU A 458 36.90 63.66 24.98
N LYS A 459 36.39 64.25 23.89
CA LYS A 459 37.15 64.66 22.70
C LYS A 459 38.05 63.55 22.11
N PHE A 460 37.46 62.38 21.87
CA PHE A 460 38.19 61.26 21.25
C PHE A 460 38.63 61.59 19.81
N PRO A 461 39.82 61.13 19.37
CA PRO A 461 40.25 61.29 18.00
C PRO A 461 39.28 60.59 17.04
N ALA A 462 39.07 61.17 15.86
CA ALA A 462 38.02 60.75 14.92
C ALA A 462 38.09 59.25 14.59
N ASP A 463 39.29 58.71 14.41
CA ASP A 463 39.53 57.29 14.11
C ASP A 463 39.06 56.35 15.22
N GLN A 464 39.18 56.76 16.49
CA GLN A 464 38.70 55.97 17.63
C GLN A 464 37.20 56.14 17.84
N THR A 465 36.69 57.36 17.67
CA THR A 465 35.25 57.64 17.73
C THR A 465 34.48 56.80 16.70
N GLN A 466 34.98 56.73 15.47
CA GLN A 466 34.34 55.96 14.40
C GLN A 466 34.33 54.45 14.71
N LYS A 467 35.46 53.88 15.16
CA LYS A 467 35.53 52.46 15.55
C LYS A 467 34.60 52.10 16.71
N ILE A 468 34.42 53.00 17.68
CA ILE A 468 33.51 52.79 18.81
C ILE A 468 32.04 52.80 18.32
N LEU A 469 31.68 53.72 17.44
CA LEU A 469 30.32 53.81 16.90
C LEU A 469 29.97 52.65 15.95
N GLU A 470 30.92 52.21 15.12
CA GLU A 470 30.75 51.02 14.27
C GLU A 470 30.56 49.75 15.10
N ARG A 471 31.26 49.62 16.24
CA ARG A 471 31.09 48.49 17.16
C ARG A 471 29.74 48.52 17.88
N GLU A 472 29.22 49.69 18.23
CA GLU A 472 27.88 49.82 18.80
C GLU A 472 26.77 49.60 17.76
N ASP A 473 27.02 49.90 16.49
CA ASP A 473 26.09 49.58 15.39
C ASP A 473 26.05 48.10 15.06
N ALA A 474 27.18 47.40 15.23
CA ALA A 474 27.27 45.96 15.10
C ALA A 474 26.85 45.20 16.36
N ARG A 475 26.53 45.88 17.47
CA ARG A 475 26.12 45.23 18.71
C ARG A 475 24.70 44.68 18.53
N PRO A 476 24.47 43.35 18.66
CA PRO A 476 23.12 42.80 18.61
C PRO A 476 22.32 43.34 19.79
N LEU A 477 21.04 43.66 19.60
CA LEU A 477 20.09 44.05 20.66
C LEU A 477 19.85 42.88 21.63
N VAL A 478 20.89 42.52 22.39
CA VAL A 478 20.78 41.61 23.52
C VAL A 478 20.36 42.46 24.70
N CYS A 479 19.04 42.63 24.78
CA CYS A 479 18.36 43.09 25.95
C CYS A 479 18.85 42.28 27.16
N CYS A 480 19.39 42.96 28.17
CA CYS A 480 19.57 42.41 29.50
C CYS A 480 18.18 42.08 30.09
N ILE A 481 17.60 40.96 29.67
CA ILE A 481 16.63 40.17 30.44
C ILE A 481 17.29 38.82 30.68
N SER A 482 18.33 38.83 31.51
CA SER A 482 18.83 37.62 32.15
C SER A 482 18.25 37.53 33.55
N LYS A 483 16.92 37.31 33.59
CA LYS A 483 16.15 36.51 34.57
C LYS A 483 14.67 36.67 34.22
N LEU A 484 13.98 35.54 34.06
CA LEU A 484 12.54 35.38 33.69
C LEU A 484 12.18 35.48 32.20
N SER A 485 12.63 34.52 31.39
CA SER A 485 11.79 33.99 30.27
C SER A 485 12.39 32.72 29.67
N LEU A 486 12.62 31.69 30.50
CA LEU A 486 12.75 30.31 30.01
C LEU A 486 11.46 29.55 30.32
N CYS A 487 10.34 30.05 29.82
CA CYS A 487 9.02 29.39 29.85
C CYS A 487 8.06 30.12 28.90
N ARG A 488 8.28 30.07 27.57
CA ARG A 488 7.24 30.27 26.54
C ARG A 488 7.74 30.19 25.09
N THR A 489 8.46 29.13 24.74
CA THR A 489 8.68 28.82 23.30
C THR A 489 8.79 27.32 23.05
N LEU A 490 7.77 26.57 23.46
CA LEU A 490 7.61 25.16 23.07
C LEU A 490 6.15 24.68 23.05
N VAL A 491 5.20 25.60 22.85
CA VAL A 491 3.80 25.26 22.58
C VAL A 491 3.28 26.26 21.55
N CYS A 492 3.56 26.00 20.27
CA CYS A 492 2.83 26.52 19.10
C CYS A 492 3.47 26.01 17.79
N ASN A 493 3.65 24.69 17.66
CA ASN A 493 3.91 24.03 16.37
C ASN A 493 3.24 22.65 16.36
N ASN A 494 1.93 22.63 16.60
CA ASN A 494 1.09 21.47 16.34
C ASN A 494 -0.33 21.95 15.97
N LYS A 495 -0.48 22.44 14.73
CA LYS A 495 -1.76 22.57 14.03
C LYS A 495 -1.58 23.04 12.57
N ILE A 496 -0.99 22.19 11.73
CA ILE A 496 -1.25 22.20 10.28
C ILE A 496 -1.17 20.74 9.79
N LEU A 497 -2.30 20.03 9.86
CA LEU A 497 -2.63 18.84 9.05
C LEU A 497 -4.08 18.45 9.38
N GLU A 498 -5.02 19.16 8.75
CA GLU A 498 -6.41 18.74 8.55
C GLU A 498 -6.92 19.45 7.29
N THR A 499 -6.66 18.81 6.14
CA THR A 499 -7.53 18.69 4.94
C THR A 499 -6.86 17.73 3.97
#